data_AF-A0A7Z1N1C7-F1
#
_entry.id   AF-A0A7Z1N1C7-F1
#
_cell.length_a   1.000
_cell.length_b   1.000
_cell.length_c   1.000
_cell.angle_alpha   90.00
_cell.angle_beta   90.00
_cell.angle_gamma   90.00
#
_symmetry.space_group_name_H-M   'P 1'
#
loop_
_entity.id
_entity.type
_entity.pdbx_description
1 polymer ?
#
loop_
_entity_poly.entity_id
_entity_poly.type
_entity_poly.pdbx_seq_one_letter_code
_entity_poly.pdbx_strand_id
1 'polypeptide(L)'
;STHGARKGLADTALKTADSGYLTSRLVDVAQDVIVREEDCGTDRGLLVSDIKEGTEMIEPFIERIEGRYSKETIRHPETDEVIIRPDELITPDIAKQITDAGIEQMYIRSAFTCNTRHGVCEKCYGKNLATGEKVEVGEAVGTIAAQSIGEPGTQLTMRTFHTGGVAGSDITQGLPRIQEIFEARNPKGQAVITEIEGVVDDIKLAKDRQQEIIVKGANETRSYLASGTSRLKVEIGQSVERGEVLT
;
A
#
# COMPACT_ATOMS: atom_id res chain seq x y z
N SER A 1 31.72 20.22 12.05
CA SER A 1 30.59 19.86 12.93
C SER A 1 29.44 20.86 12.89
N THR A 2 29.69 22.17 12.90
CA THR A 2 28.67 23.24 12.91
C THR A 2 27.82 23.35 11.63
N HIS A 3 28.40 23.13 10.45
CA HIS A 3 27.65 23.21 9.18
C HIS A 3 26.56 22.14 9.06
N GLY A 4 26.80 20.91 9.51
CA GLY A 4 25.82 19.83 9.51
C GLY A 4 24.65 20.09 10.46
N ALA A 5 24.95 20.58 11.67
CA ALA A 5 23.94 20.93 12.66
C ALA A 5 23.04 22.09 12.19
N ARG A 6 23.63 23.13 11.57
CA ARG A 6 22.86 24.27 11.03
C ARG A 6 21.96 23.86 9.86
N LYS A 7 22.43 22.95 9.00
CA LYS A 7 21.63 22.38 7.92
C LYS A 7 20.46 21.56 8.46
N GLY A 8 20.72 20.69 9.44
CA GLY A 8 19.67 19.90 10.10
C GLY A 8 18.57 20.79 10.69
N LEU A 9 18.92 21.83 11.45
CA LEU A 9 17.94 22.76 12.02
C LEU A 9 17.11 23.50 10.97
N ALA A 10 17.75 23.96 9.87
CA ALA A 10 17.06 24.63 8.79
C ALA A 10 16.11 23.68 8.03
N ASP A 11 16.56 22.45 7.73
CA ASP A 11 15.76 21.44 7.06
C ASP A 11 14.58 20.98 7.92
N THR A 12 14.76 20.83 9.24
CA THR A 12 13.68 20.53 10.18
C THR A 12 12.61 21.63 10.16
N ALA A 13 13.03 22.90 10.24
CA ALA A 13 12.09 24.03 10.24
C ALA A 13 11.28 24.13 8.95
N LEU A 14 11.92 23.94 7.79
CA LEU A 14 11.24 24.00 6.48
C LEU A 14 10.30 22.79 6.27
N LYS A 15 10.77 21.58 6.54
CA LYS A 15 9.99 20.35 6.24
C LYS A 15 8.83 20.10 7.19
N THR A 16 8.87 20.66 8.40
CA THR A 16 7.72 20.64 9.32
C THR A 16 6.52 21.36 8.69
N ALA A 17 6.75 22.47 7.98
CA ALA A 17 5.69 23.19 7.28
C ALA A 17 5.09 22.37 6.13
N ASP A 18 5.93 21.67 5.35
CA ASP A 18 5.48 20.79 4.27
C ASP A 18 4.62 19.62 4.78
N SER A 19 4.98 19.06 5.93
CA SER A 19 4.19 18.00 6.58
C SER A 19 2.85 18.52 7.07
N GLY A 20 2.83 19.68 7.74
CA GLY A 20 1.60 20.32 8.19
C GLY A 20 0.65 20.64 7.02
N TYR A 21 1.21 21.10 5.89
CA TYR A 21 0.45 21.35 4.67
C TYR A 21 -0.16 20.07 4.08
N LEU A 22 0.59 18.96 4.05
CA LEU A 22 0.06 17.66 3.62
C LEU A 22 -1.11 17.23 4.52
N THR A 23 -0.96 17.30 5.83
CA THR A 23 -2.02 16.93 6.79
C THR A 23 -3.29 17.76 6.56
N SER A 24 -3.17 19.08 6.38
CA SER A 24 -4.32 19.94 6.10
C SER A 24 -5.05 19.50 4.83
N ARG A 25 -4.31 19.21 3.76
CA ARG A 25 -4.92 18.75 2.50
C ARG A 25 -5.58 17.38 2.63
N LEU A 26 -4.98 16.46 3.39
CA LEU A 26 -5.59 15.16 3.66
C LEU A 26 -6.92 15.32 4.40
N VAL A 27 -6.98 16.22 5.40
CA VAL A 27 -8.22 16.51 6.13
C VAL A 27 -9.27 17.14 5.21
N ASP A 28 -8.89 18.13 4.39
CA ASP A 28 -9.83 18.79 3.48
C ASP A 28 -10.50 17.82 2.49
N VAL A 29 -9.75 16.81 2.02
CA VAL A 29 -10.25 15.78 1.11
C VAL A 29 -11.07 14.71 1.84
N ALA A 30 -10.69 14.35 3.07
CA ALA A 30 -11.28 13.23 3.79
C ALA A 30 -12.41 13.63 4.78
N GLN A 31 -12.60 14.92 5.08
CA GLN A 31 -13.52 15.38 6.14
C GLN A 31 -14.97 14.92 6.00
N ASP A 32 -15.45 14.71 4.77
CA ASP A 32 -16.82 14.28 4.51
C ASP A 32 -17.01 12.76 4.58
N VAL A 33 -15.92 12.00 4.79
CA VAL A 33 -15.95 10.54 4.93
C VAL A 33 -16.29 10.18 6.37
N ILE A 34 -17.56 9.87 6.61
CA ILE A 34 -18.07 9.40 7.90
C ILE A 34 -18.75 8.04 7.76
N VAL A 35 -18.94 7.33 8.87
CA VAL A 35 -19.75 6.10 8.88
C VAL A 35 -21.23 6.46 8.77
N ARG A 36 -21.92 5.98 7.73
CA ARG A 36 -23.31 6.38 7.43
C ARG A 36 -24.36 5.32 7.72
N GLU A 37 -24.00 4.06 7.58
CA GLU A 37 -24.91 2.92 7.65
C GLU A 37 -24.16 1.68 8.17
N GLU A 38 -24.88 0.66 8.61
CA GLU A 38 -24.26 -0.56 9.12
C GLU A 38 -23.69 -1.43 7.98
N ASP A 39 -24.45 -1.61 6.92
CA ASP A 39 -24.08 -2.45 5.78
C ASP A 39 -24.54 -1.83 4.44
N CYS A 40 -23.59 -1.66 3.52
CA CYS A 40 -23.86 -1.19 2.16
C CYS A 40 -24.33 -2.28 1.19
N GLY A 41 -24.40 -3.55 1.64
CA GLY A 41 -24.82 -4.68 0.82
C GLY A 41 -23.86 -5.04 -0.31
N THR A 42 -22.58 -4.66 -0.21
CA THR A 42 -21.60 -4.98 -1.26
C THR A 42 -21.26 -6.47 -1.26
N ASP A 43 -21.27 -7.08 -2.44
CA ASP A 43 -20.83 -8.46 -2.66
C ASP A 43 -19.34 -8.59 -2.96
N ARG A 44 -18.63 -7.46 -3.02
CA ARG A 44 -17.21 -7.40 -3.35
C ARG A 44 -16.36 -7.44 -2.07
N GLY A 45 -15.35 -8.30 -2.07
CA GLY A 45 -14.31 -8.35 -1.03
C GLY A 45 -12.95 -7.92 -1.56
N LEU A 46 -12.01 -7.67 -0.64
CA LEU A 46 -10.60 -7.51 -0.93
C LEU A 46 -9.87 -8.77 -0.49
N LEU A 47 -9.10 -9.37 -1.39
CA LEU A 47 -8.20 -10.48 -1.06
C LEU A 47 -7.01 -9.92 -0.28
N VAL A 48 -6.77 -10.44 0.91
CA VAL A 48 -5.69 -10.02 1.80
C VAL A 48 -4.77 -11.20 2.08
N SER A 49 -3.47 -10.92 2.08
CA SER A 49 -2.37 -11.85 2.34
C SER A 49 -1.23 -11.09 3.05
N ASP A 50 -0.15 -11.78 3.42
CA ASP A 50 1.09 -11.12 3.86
C ASP A 50 1.57 -10.07 2.84
N ILE A 51 2.14 -8.97 3.33
CA ILE A 51 2.90 -8.03 2.50
C ILE A 51 4.39 -8.27 2.75
N LYS A 52 5.09 -8.70 1.68
CA LYS A 52 6.52 -9.00 1.70
C LYS A 52 7.23 -8.18 0.61
N GLU A 53 8.40 -7.65 0.93
CA GLU A 53 9.31 -7.02 -0.02
C GLU A 53 10.60 -7.85 -0.13
N GLY A 54 10.71 -8.64 -1.19
CA GLY A 54 11.78 -9.63 -1.33
C GLY A 54 11.74 -10.66 -0.19
N THR A 55 12.71 -10.60 0.70
CA THR A 55 12.80 -11.47 1.89
C THR A 55 12.29 -10.81 3.18
N GLU A 56 12.02 -9.51 3.14
CA GLU A 56 11.58 -8.76 4.32
C GLU A 56 10.06 -8.82 4.45
N MET A 57 9.58 -9.21 5.63
CA MET A 57 8.15 -9.18 5.96
C MET A 57 7.81 -7.78 6.46
N ILE A 58 6.96 -7.06 5.70
CA ILE A 58 6.54 -5.70 6.05
C ILE A 58 5.36 -5.76 7.00
N GLU A 59 4.30 -6.47 6.61
CA GLU A 59 3.07 -6.57 7.38
C GLU A 59 2.53 -8.01 7.31
N PRO A 60 2.37 -8.70 8.45
CA PRO A 60 1.86 -10.06 8.49
C PRO A 60 0.35 -10.11 8.28
N PHE A 61 -0.13 -11.22 7.72
CA PHE A 61 -1.55 -11.45 7.41
C PHE A 61 -2.47 -11.25 8.63
N ILE A 62 -2.03 -11.69 9.82
CA ILE A 62 -2.80 -11.58 11.07
C ILE A 62 -3.17 -10.13 11.42
N GLU A 63 -2.24 -9.19 11.24
CA GLU A 63 -2.47 -7.76 11.54
C GLU A 63 -3.42 -7.13 10.53
N ARG A 64 -3.42 -7.61 9.29
CA ARG A 64 -4.27 -7.08 8.21
C ARG A 64 -5.73 -7.49 8.34
N ILE A 65 -5.99 -8.67 8.91
CA ILE A 65 -7.35 -9.20 9.09
C ILE A 65 -7.98 -8.80 10.42
N GLU A 66 -7.18 -8.52 11.45
CA GLU A 66 -7.70 -8.15 12.77
C GLU A 66 -8.59 -6.90 12.68
N GLY A 67 -9.79 -6.97 13.27
CA GLY A 67 -10.74 -5.87 13.31
C GLY A 67 -11.46 -5.62 11.98
N ARG A 68 -11.33 -6.51 11.00
CA ARG A 68 -12.09 -6.47 9.74
C ARG A 68 -13.23 -7.48 9.77
N TYR A 69 -14.17 -7.34 8.85
CA TYR A 69 -15.26 -8.30 8.68
C TYR A 69 -14.91 -9.31 7.58
N SER A 70 -15.17 -10.59 7.82
CA SER A 70 -14.99 -11.63 6.79
C SER A 70 -16.03 -11.47 5.68
N LYS A 71 -15.63 -11.66 4.42
CA LYS A 71 -16.59 -11.71 3.30
C LYS A 71 -17.07 -13.13 3.00
N GLU A 72 -16.29 -14.13 3.39
CA GLU A 72 -16.56 -15.55 3.13
C GLU A 72 -16.60 -16.38 4.41
N THR A 73 -17.09 -17.61 4.29
CA THR A 73 -17.03 -18.57 5.41
C THR A 73 -15.68 -19.25 5.39
N ILE A 74 -14.93 -19.13 6.48
CA ILE A 74 -13.64 -19.80 6.63
C ILE A 74 -13.80 -21.05 7.49
N ARG A 75 -13.24 -22.15 7.02
CA ARG A 75 -13.27 -23.45 7.67
C ARG A 75 -11.85 -23.93 7.92
N HIS A 76 -11.66 -24.67 9.00
CA HIS A 76 -10.39 -25.31 9.29
C HIS A 76 -10.12 -26.41 8.24
N PRO A 77 -8.94 -26.45 7.60
CA PRO A 77 -8.67 -27.36 6.49
C PRO A 77 -8.70 -28.84 6.89
N GLU A 78 -8.31 -29.16 8.14
CA GLU A 78 -8.31 -30.55 8.63
C GLU A 78 -9.61 -31.01 9.27
N THR A 79 -10.29 -30.17 10.06
CA THR A 79 -11.46 -30.56 10.86
C THR A 79 -12.80 -30.21 10.21
N ASP A 80 -12.79 -29.40 9.13
CA ASP A 80 -13.97 -28.83 8.46
C ASP A 80 -14.88 -27.99 9.37
N GLU A 81 -14.41 -27.66 10.58
CA GLU A 81 -15.12 -26.79 11.52
C GLU A 81 -15.12 -25.34 11.02
N VAL A 82 -16.25 -24.66 11.15
CA VAL A 82 -16.40 -23.26 10.75
C VAL A 82 -15.71 -22.37 11.79
N ILE A 83 -14.66 -21.65 11.36
CA ILE A 83 -13.93 -20.69 12.22
C ILE A 83 -14.69 -19.36 12.27
N ILE A 84 -15.10 -18.84 11.12
CA ILE A 84 -15.82 -17.56 11.00
C ILE A 84 -16.80 -17.58 9.83
N ARG A 85 -17.97 -16.97 10.02
CA ARG A 85 -18.99 -16.80 8.97
C ARG A 85 -18.85 -15.44 8.25
N PRO A 86 -19.53 -15.26 7.11
CA PRO A 86 -19.57 -13.97 6.42
C PRO A 86 -20.19 -12.91 7.33
N ASP A 87 -19.69 -11.68 7.21
CA ASP A 87 -20.12 -10.52 7.99
C ASP A 87 -19.95 -10.65 9.52
N GLU A 88 -19.10 -11.56 9.98
CA GLU A 88 -18.63 -11.60 11.37
C GLU A 88 -17.32 -10.81 11.51
N LEU A 89 -17.17 -10.13 12.65
CA LEU A 89 -15.99 -9.34 12.97
C LEU A 89 -14.84 -10.27 13.41
N ILE A 90 -13.69 -10.11 12.79
CA ILE A 90 -12.47 -10.86 13.10
C ILE A 90 -11.85 -10.25 14.36
N THR A 91 -12.02 -10.92 15.50
CA THR A 91 -11.36 -10.56 16.76
C THR A 91 -9.91 -11.09 16.78
N PRO A 92 -9.03 -10.62 17.68
CA PRO A 92 -7.66 -11.13 17.78
C PRO A 92 -7.59 -12.65 17.97
N ASP A 93 -8.52 -13.23 18.73
CA ASP A 93 -8.59 -14.67 18.96
C ASP A 93 -8.96 -15.44 17.69
N ILE A 94 -9.93 -14.92 16.92
CA ILE A 94 -10.34 -15.52 15.63
C ILE A 94 -9.21 -15.37 14.60
N ALA A 95 -8.55 -14.20 14.53
CA ALA A 95 -7.41 -13.98 13.64
C ALA A 95 -6.28 -14.99 13.91
N LYS A 96 -6.02 -15.28 15.18
CA LYS A 96 -5.06 -16.30 15.58
C LYS A 96 -5.52 -17.71 15.17
N GLN A 97 -6.78 -18.08 15.39
CA GLN A 97 -7.31 -19.37 14.94
C GLN A 97 -7.19 -19.57 13.42
N ILE A 98 -7.46 -18.52 12.63
CA ILE A 98 -7.33 -18.54 11.16
C ILE A 98 -5.86 -18.76 10.77
N THR A 99 -4.95 -18.05 11.42
CA THR A 99 -3.51 -18.16 11.12
C THR A 99 -2.94 -19.52 11.55
N ASP A 100 -3.32 -20.00 12.74
CA ASP A 100 -2.90 -21.31 13.28
C ASP A 100 -3.46 -22.47 12.44
N ALA A 101 -4.61 -22.28 11.78
CA ALA A 101 -5.18 -23.23 10.82
C ALA A 101 -4.42 -23.28 9.48
N GLY A 102 -3.39 -22.44 9.28
CA GLY A 102 -2.56 -22.44 8.07
C GLY A 102 -3.16 -21.71 6.88
N ILE A 103 -4.11 -20.79 7.10
CA ILE A 103 -4.73 -20.00 6.04
C ILE A 103 -3.86 -18.78 5.73
N GLU A 104 -3.40 -18.67 4.47
CA GLU A 104 -2.46 -17.61 4.05
C GLU A 104 -3.15 -16.39 3.42
N GLN A 105 -4.39 -16.56 2.95
CA GLN A 105 -5.15 -15.51 2.29
C GLN A 105 -6.65 -15.69 2.51
N MET A 106 -7.38 -14.57 2.59
CA MET A 106 -8.85 -14.58 2.69
C MET A 106 -9.47 -13.30 2.11
N TYR A 107 -10.74 -13.38 1.75
CA TYR A 107 -11.53 -12.21 1.39
C TYR A 107 -12.11 -11.51 2.61
N ILE A 108 -11.73 -10.25 2.79
CA ILE A 108 -12.31 -9.36 3.80
C ILE A 108 -13.21 -8.30 3.15
N ARG A 109 -14.09 -7.71 3.94
CA ARG A 109 -14.76 -6.46 3.58
C ARG A 109 -13.78 -5.30 3.74
N SER A 110 -13.86 -4.33 2.83
CA SER A 110 -12.96 -3.18 2.81
C SER A 110 -13.68 -1.91 2.38
N ALA A 111 -13.16 -0.76 2.81
CA ALA A 111 -13.59 0.55 2.34
C ALA A 111 -13.43 0.70 0.81
N PHE A 112 -12.46 0.03 0.19
CA PHE A 112 -12.25 0.06 -1.27
C PHE A 112 -13.44 -0.47 -2.08
N THR A 113 -14.22 -1.39 -1.51
CA THR A 113 -15.33 -2.05 -2.19
C THR A 113 -16.71 -1.62 -1.67
N CYS A 114 -16.75 -0.60 -0.79
CA CYS A 114 -17.96 -0.08 -0.19
C CYS A 114 -18.86 0.61 -1.23
N ASN A 115 -20.18 0.41 -1.12
CA ASN A 115 -21.17 1.02 -2.03
C ASN A 115 -21.85 2.27 -1.43
N THR A 116 -21.51 2.65 -0.19
CA THR A 116 -22.04 3.86 0.46
C THR A 116 -21.63 5.11 -0.34
N ARG A 117 -22.58 5.99 -0.67
CA ARG A 117 -22.33 7.13 -1.57
C ARG A 117 -21.42 8.21 -0.99
N HIS A 118 -21.63 8.58 0.27
CA HIS A 118 -20.94 9.70 0.94
C HIS A 118 -20.44 9.27 2.32
N GLY A 119 -19.41 8.42 2.32
CA GLY A 119 -18.86 7.83 3.53
C GLY A 119 -18.55 6.36 3.34
N VAL A 120 -18.55 5.63 4.44
CA VAL A 120 -18.37 4.17 4.47
C VAL A 120 -19.44 3.55 5.37
N CYS A 121 -19.68 2.25 5.20
CA CYS A 121 -20.52 1.50 6.13
C CYS A 121 -19.69 0.88 7.28
N GLU A 122 -20.32 0.58 8.40
CA GLU A 122 -19.70 -0.04 9.58
C GLU A 122 -18.96 -1.33 9.19
N LYS A 123 -19.62 -2.26 8.49
CA LYS A 123 -19.01 -3.54 8.11
C LYS A 123 -17.81 -3.43 7.15
N CYS A 124 -17.78 -2.42 6.28
CA CYS A 124 -16.66 -2.20 5.36
C CYS A 124 -15.48 -1.49 6.04
N TYR A 125 -15.74 -0.75 7.11
CA TYR A 125 -14.70 -0.13 7.93
C TYR A 125 -14.16 -1.13 8.96
N GLY A 126 -15.01 -1.70 9.81
CA GLY A 126 -14.62 -2.65 10.84
C GLY A 126 -14.52 -2.03 12.24
N LYS A 127 -13.43 -2.34 12.92
CA LYS A 127 -13.11 -1.93 14.29
C LYS A 127 -12.60 -0.49 14.36
N ASN A 128 -13.06 0.25 15.34
CA ASN A 128 -12.46 1.50 15.77
C ASN A 128 -11.18 1.22 16.55
N LEU A 129 -10.05 1.72 16.06
CA LEU A 129 -8.74 1.47 16.65
C LEU A 129 -8.52 2.22 17.98
N ALA A 130 -9.30 3.26 18.27
CA ALA A 130 -9.19 4.02 19.51
C ALA A 130 -9.91 3.36 20.68
N THR A 131 -11.09 2.77 20.44
CA THR A 131 -11.91 2.12 21.48
C THR A 131 -11.71 0.61 21.53
N GLY A 132 -11.30 0.00 20.41
CA GLY A 132 -11.20 -1.44 20.25
C GLY A 132 -12.53 -2.14 19.94
N GLU A 133 -13.62 -1.39 19.80
CA GLU A 133 -14.95 -1.91 19.47
C GLU A 133 -15.30 -1.68 17.99
N LYS A 134 -16.45 -2.18 17.54
CA LYS A 134 -16.94 -1.88 16.18
C LYS A 134 -17.22 -0.39 16.03
N VAL A 135 -16.98 0.16 14.85
CA VAL A 135 -17.21 1.58 14.58
C VAL A 135 -18.70 1.93 14.68
N GLU A 136 -19.03 3.12 15.15
CA GLU A 136 -20.43 3.57 15.25
C GLU A 136 -20.83 4.47 14.08
N VAL A 137 -22.14 4.50 13.77
CA VAL A 137 -22.70 5.43 12.79
C VAL A 137 -22.51 6.86 13.27
N GLY A 138 -21.98 7.72 12.39
CA GLY A 138 -21.66 9.11 12.68
C GLY A 138 -20.17 9.36 12.95
N GLU A 139 -19.34 8.32 13.06
CA GLU A 139 -17.92 8.48 13.33
C GLU A 139 -17.15 9.10 12.15
N ALA A 140 -16.33 10.11 12.43
CA ALA A 140 -15.58 10.90 11.45
C ALA A 140 -14.27 10.22 11.03
N VAL A 141 -14.39 9.02 10.45
CA VAL A 141 -13.26 8.15 10.11
C VAL A 141 -12.27 8.77 9.11
N GLY A 142 -12.73 9.65 8.22
CA GLY A 142 -11.86 10.33 7.26
C GLY A 142 -10.90 11.31 7.93
N THR A 143 -11.38 12.13 8.86
CA THR A 143 -10.53 13.05 9.65
C THR A 143 -9.53 12.28 10.52
N ILE A 144 -9.99 11.19 11.15
CA ILE A 144 -9.12 10.32 11.95
C ILE A 144 -8.00 9.74 11.06
N ALA A 145 -8.34 9.17 9.90
CA ALA A 145 -7.36 8.61 8.97
C ALA A 145 -6.36 9.67 8.46
N ALA A 146 -6.84 10.87 8.11
CA ALA A 146 -5.99 11.97 7.66
C ALA A 146 -4.95 12.37 8.74
N GLN A 147 -5.38 12.46 10.00
CA GLN A 147 -4.49 12.76 11.13
C GLN A 147 -3.50 11.62 11.40
N SER A 148 -3.96 10.36 11.36
CA SER A 148 -3.10 9.19 11.55
C SER A 148 -2.00 9.06 10.50
N ILE A 149 -2.20 9.59 9.30
CA ILE A 149 -1.17 9.65 8.25
C ILE A 149 -0.30 10.91 8.40
N GLY A 150 -0.91 12.05 8.70
CA GLY A 150 -0.24 13.34 8.75
C GLY A 150 0.68 13.57 9.95
N GLU A 151 0.28 13.11 11.15
CA GLU A 151 1.08 13.29 12.38
C GLU A 151 2.43 12.54 12.29
N PRO A 152 2.48 11.25 11.92
CA PRO A 152 3.76 10.56 11.70
C PRO A 152 4.60 11.19 10.59
N GLY A 153 3.97 11.75 9.55
CA GLY A 153 4.67 12.53 8.52
C GLY A 153 5.54 13.64 9.11
N THR A 154 5.03 14.32 10.14
CA THR A 154 5.76 15.40 10.82
C THR A 154 6.92 14.82 11.63
N GLN A 155 6.73 13.68 12.29
CA GLN A 155 7.80 12.97 13.00
C GLN A 155 8.90 12.45 12.07
N LEU A 156 8.54 11.93 10.89
CA LEU A 156 9.50 11.48 9.89
C LEU A 156 10.43 12.62 9.44
N THR A 157 9.90 13.83 9.30
CA THR A 157 10.72 15.01 8.98
C THR A 157 11.64 15.46 10.13
N MET A 158 11.35 15.09 11.37
CA MET A 158 12.16 15.47 12.53
C MET A 158 13.24 14.43 12.90
N ARG A 159 13.00 13.12 12.70
CA ARG A 159 13.87 12.04 13.21
C ARG A 159 14.97 11.56 12.27
N THR A 160 14.89 11.81 10.96
CA THR A 160 15.79 11.23 9.93
C THR A 160 17.22 11.79 9.91
N PHE A 161 17.61 12.75 10.77
CA PHE A 161 18.82 13.55 10.53
C PHE A 161 20.04 13.27 11.43
N HIS A 162 20.00 12.20 12.23
CA HIS A 162 21.15 11.84 13.08
C HIS A 162 22.21 11.00 12.34
N THR A 163 21.91 10.45 11.17
CA THR A 163 22.88 9.75 10.30
C THR A 163 23.46 10.70 9.26
N GLY A 164 24.21 11.71 9.73
CA GLY A 164 25.00 12.55 8.85
C GLY A 164 26.10 11.75 8.15
N GLY A 165 25.91 11.41 6.87
CA GLY A 165 27.02 11.02 5.98
C GLY A 165 27.11 9.56 5.53
N VAL A 166 26.11 8.70 5.75
CA VAL A 166 26.10 7.34 5.21
C VAL A 166 25.09 7.24 4.07
N ALA A 167 25.58 7.27 2.83
CA ALA A 167 24.80 6.87 1.67
C ALA A 167 24.58 5.36 1.76
N GLY A 168 23.40 4.91 2.19
CA GLY A 168 23.14 3.48 2.27
C GLY A 168 21.92 2.98 3.05
N SER A 169 21.09 3.83 3.66
CA SER A 169 19.79 3.40 4.18
C SER A 169 18.66 4.04 3.37
N ASP A 170 17.81 3.19 2.80
CA ASP A 170 16.73 3.49 1.84
C ASP A 170 15.57 4.34 2.42
N ILE A 171 15.74 4.91 3.62
CA ILE A 171 14.80 5.83 4.27
C ILE A 171 14.75 7.20 3.55
N THR A 172 15.67 7.45 2.62
CA THR A 172 15.91 8.78 2.01
C THR A 172 14.77 9.36 1.18
N GLN A 173 13.70 8.63 0.87
CA GLN A 173 12.56 9.27 0.19
C GLN A 173 11.52 9.92 1.11
N GLY A 174 11.46 9.55 2.39
CA GLY A 174 10.66 10.20 3.45
C GLY A 174 9.31 10.80 3.03
N LEU A 175 9.05 12.04 3.46
CA LEU A 175 7.86 12.82 3.10
C LEU A 175 7.72 13.10 1.58
N PRO A 176 8.79 13.42 0.81
CA PRO A 176 8.67 13.63 -0.63
C PRO A 176 8.01 12.50 -1.41
N ARG A 177 8.30 11.23 -1.06
CA ARG A 177 7.66 10.08 -1.71
C ARG A 177 6.18 9.94 -1.35
N ILE A 178 5.84 10.17 -0.09
CA ILE A 178 4.45 10.16 0.37
C ILE A 178 3.65 11.23 -0.38
N GLN A 179 4.18 12.45 -0.51
CA GLN A 179 3.56 13.52 -1.28
C GLN A 179 3.41 13.16 -2.77
N GLU A 180 4.44 12.56 -3.38
CA GLU A 180 4.41 12.12 -4.77
C GLU A 180 3.29 11.11 -5.03
N ILE A 181 3.10 10.16 -4.11
CA ILE A 181 2.03 9.14 -4.16
C ILE A 181 0.64 9.79 -4.03
N PHE A 182 0.43 10.64 -3.01
CA PHE A 182 -0.87 11.28 -2.79
C PHE A 182 -1.27 12.27 -3.89
N GLU A 183 -0.29 12.89 -4.54
CA GLU A 183 -0.54 13.84 -5.63
C GLU A 183 -0.49 13.19 -7.02
N ALA A 184 -0.36 11.86 -7.10
CA ALA A 184 -0.26 11.11 -8.35
C ALA A 184 0.77 11.69 -9.33
N ARG A 185 1.91 12.15 -8.81
CA ARG A 185 3.00 12.70 -9.62
C ARG A 185 3.81 11.58 -10.28
N ASN A 186 4.40 11.89 -11.43
CA ASN A 186 5.31 10.98 -12.09
C ASN A 186 6.60 10.79 -11.27
N PRO A 187 7.00 9.54 -10.97
CA PRO A 187 8.21 9.28 -10.20
C PRO A 187 9.47 9.73 -10.94
N LYS A 188 10.49 10.15 -10.19
CA LYS A 188 11.78 10.55 -10.80
C LYS A 188 12.53 9.35 -11.39
N GLY A 189 12.41 8.18 -10.79
CA GLY A 189 12.93 6.91 -11.30
C GLY A 189 11.80 6.07 -11.86
N GLN A 190 11.23 6.48 -13.00
CA GLN A 190 10.14 5.72 -13.62
C GLN A 190 10.64 4.35 -14.07
N ALA A 191 10.05 3.30 -13.50
CA ALA A 191 10.23 1.96 -14.01
C ALA A 191 9.42 1.77 -15.28
N VAL A 192 9.97 1.01 -16.23
CA VAL A 192 9.28 0.69 -17.48
C VAL A 192 8.35 -0.50 -17.22
N ILE A 193 7.09 -0.39 -17.64
CA ILE A 193 6.10 -1.48 -17.56
C ILE A 193 5.71 -1.95 -18.95
N THR A 194 5.33 -3.22 -19.09
CA THR A 194 4.79 -3.74 -20.35
C THR A 194 3.31 -3.43 -20.50
N GLU A 195 2.88 -3.00 -21.68
CA GLU A 195 1.48 -2.79 -22.03
C GLU A 195 0.82 -4.06 -22.59
N ILE A 196 1.62 -5.10 -22.86
CA ILE A 196 1.19 -6.36 -23.47
C ILE A 196 1.62 -7.55 -22.61
N GLU A 197 0.80 -8.59 -22.63
CA GLU A 197 1.20 -9.91 -22.15
C GLU A 197 2.00 -10.64 -23.23
N GLY A 198 2.96 -11.46 -22.83
CA GLY A 198 3.79 -12.19 -23.79
C GLY A 198 5.05 -12.76 -23.17
N VAL A 199 6.03 -13.07 -24.02
CA VAL A 199 7.34 -13.55 -23.60
C VAL A 199 8.40 -12.53 -23.98
N VAL A 200 9.37 -12.30 -23.11
CA VAL A 200 10.54 -11.47 -23.42
C VAL A 200 11.38 -12.18 -24.48
N ASP A 201 11.41 -11.62 -25.69
CA ASP A 201 12.07 -12.21 -26.86
C ASP A 201 13.56 -11.87 -26.90
N ASP A 202 13.91 -10.61 -26.61
CA ASP A 202 15.29 -10.13 -26.66
C ASP A 202 15.52 -8.90 -25.77
N ILE A 203 16.76 -8.72 -25.31
CA ILE A 203 17.21 -7.56 -24.53
C ILE A 203 18.51 -7.05 -25.15
N LYS A 204 18.44 -5.90 -25.83
CA LYS A 204 19.57 -5.30 -26.55
C LYS A 204 20.05 -4.03 -25.90
N LEU A 205 21.31 -3.68 -26.13
CA LEU A 205 21.81 -2.34 -25.87
C LEU A 205 21.57 -1.48 -27.12
N ALA A 206 20.64 -0.54 -27.03
CA ALA A 206 20.36 0.44 -28.05
C ALA A 206 21.39 1.59 -28.04
N LYS A 207 21.21 2.54 -28.97
CA LYS A 207 22.01 3.78 -29.01
C LYS A 207 21.82 4.54 -27.68
N ASP A 208 22.85 5.29 -27.27
CA ASP A 208 22.88 6.07 -26.02
C ASP A 208 22.88 5.28 -24.71
N ARG A 209 23.39 4.03 -24.73
CA ARG A 209 23.44 3.13 -23.55
C ARG A 209 22.06 2.82 -22.97
N GLN A 210 21.00 2.86 -23.77
CA GLN A 210 19.69 2.41 -23.34
C GLN A 210 19.56 0.89 -23.51
N GLN A 211 18.79 0.24 -22.65
CA GLN A 211 18.42 -1.16 -22.79
C GLN A 211 17.07 -1.23 -23.50
N GLU A 212 17.02 -1.94 -24.62
CA GLU A 212 15.81 -2.19 -25.39
C GLU A 212 15.30 -3.59 -25.07
N ILE A 213 14.08 -3.67 -24.52
CA ILE A 213 13.42 -4.90 -24.10
C ILE A 213 12.30 -5.20 -25.10
N ILE A 214 12.38 -6.32 -25.80
CA ILE A 214 11.38 -6.72 -26.79
C ILE A 214 10.47 -7.78 -26.17
N VAL A 215 9.18 -7.46 -26.06
CA VAL A 215 8.15 -8.40 -25.60
C VAL A 215 7.32 -8.84 -26.80
N LYS A 216 7.17 -10.15 -26.95
CA LYS A 216 6.39 -10.78 -28.02
C LYS A 216 5.12 -11.39 -27.45
N GLY A 217 3.99 -10.75 -27.74
CA GLY A 217 2.66 -11.27 -27.44
C GLY A 217 2.12 -12.15 -28.58
N ALA A 218 0.87 -12.58 -28.42
CA ALA A 218 0.20 -13.43 -29.41
C ALA A 218 -0.08 -12.70 -30.74
N ASN A 219 -0.43 -11.41 -30.68
CA ASN A 219 -0.86 -10.61 -31.83
C ASN A 219 0.07 -9.45 -32.18
N GLU A 220 0.91 -9.02 -31.23
CA GLU A 220 1.81 -7.86 -31.41
C GLU A 220 3.14 -8.09 -30.69
N THR A 221 4.20 -7.48 -31.24
CA THR A 221 5.52 -7.38 -30.60
C THR A 221 5.76 -5.91 -30.27
N ARG A 222 6.12 -5.60 -29.02
CA ARG A 222 6.48 -4.24 -28.60
C ARG A 222 7.90 -4.17 -28.07
N SER A 223 8.52 -3.02 -28.31
CA SER A 223 9.85 -2.69 -27.81
C SER A 223 9.74 -1.57 -26.77
N TYR A 224 10.45 -1.74 -25.66
CA TYR A 224 10.48 -0.80 -24.54
C TYR A 224 11.91 -0.35 -24.29
N LEU A 225 12.12 0.97 -24.13
CA LEU A 225 13.42 1.56 -23.85
C LEU A 225 13.55 1.87 -22.35
N ALA A 226 14.57 1.31 -21.73
CA ALA A 226 14.97 1.59 -20.35
C ALA A 226 16.35 2.25 -20.30
N SER A 227 16.61 3.00 -19.22
CA SER A 227 17.95 3.54 -18.97
C SER A 227 18.96 2.39 -18.77
N GLY A 228 20.17 2.53 -19.30
CA GLY A 228 21.21 1.50 -19.11
C GLY A 228 21.69 1.32 -17.68
N THR A 229 21.37 2.26 -16.79
CA THR A 229 21.63 2.15 -15.36
C THR A 229 20.51 1.43 -14.60
N SER A 230 19.35 1.22 -15.23
CA SER A 230 18.24 0.51 -14.60
C SER A 230 18.55 -0.98 -14.50
N ARG A 231 18.13 -1.59 -13.39
CA ARG A 231 18.34 -3.02 -13.15
C ARG A 231 17.14 -3.79 -13.68
N LEU A 232 17.35 -4.62 -14.70
CA LEU A 232 16.28 -5.46 -15.25
C LEU A 232 15.72 -6.41 -14.20
N LYS A 233 14.39 -6.54 -14.19
CA LYS A 233 13.65 -7.52 -13.37
C LYS A 233 13.22 -8.74 -14.17
N VAL A 234 13.43 -8.72 -15.49
CA VAL A 234 13.00 -9.76 -16.41
C VAL A 234 14.19 -10.38 -17.15
N GLU A 235 14.06 -11.66 -17.49
CA GLU A 235 15.05 -12.41 -18.28
C GLU A 235 14.48 -12.79 -19.65
N ILE A 236 15.36 -13.05 -20.62
CA ILE A 236 14.95 -13.54 -21.95
C ILE A 236 14.26 -14.90 -21.79
N GLY A 237 13.09 -15.03 -22.39
CA GLY A 237 12.23 -16.22 -22.28
C GLY A 237 11.25 -16.20 -21.10
N GLN A 238 11.28 -15.17 -20.26
CA GLN A 238 10.29 -15.01 -19.18
C GLN A 238 8.94 -14.56 -19.75
N SER A 239 7.87 -15.22 -19.28
CA SER A 239 6.50 -14.74 -19.52
C SER A 239 6.19 -13.55 -18.64
N VAL A 240 5.61 -12.51 -19.22
CA VAL A 240 5.22 -11.28 -18.55
C VAL A 240 3.74 -10.98 -18.76
N GLU A 241 3.09 -10.44 -17.73
CA GLU A 241 1.70 -10.01 -17.79
C GLU A 241 1.59 -8.51 -18.11
N ARG A 242 0.42 -8.09 -18.60
CA ARG A 242 0.15 -6.67 -18.86
C ARG A 242 0.24 -5.86 -17.56
N GLY A 243 1.07 -4.82 -17.57
CA GLY A 243 1.33 -3.95 -16.43
C GLY A 243 2.53 -4.38 -15.58
N GLU A 244 3.19 -5.50 -15.91
CA GLU A 244 4.36 -5.98 -15.18
C GLU A 244 5.58 -5.07 -15.37
N VAL A 245 6.34 -4.91 -14.29
CA VAL A 245 7.51 -4.04 -14.22
C VAL A 245 8.73 -4.72 -14.82
N LEU A 246 9.34 -4.10 -15.83
CA LEU A 246 10.49 -4.65 -16.56
C LEU A 246 11.85 -4.28 -15.94
N THR A 247 11.91 -3.14 -15.22
CA THR A 247 13.16 -2.52 -14.70
C THR A 247 13.02 -2.02 -13.27
#